data_AF-C4FNL0-F1
#
_entry.id   AF-C4FNL0-F1
#
_cell.length_a   1.000
_cell.length_b   1.000
_cell.length_c   1.000
_cell.angle_alpha   90.00
_cell.angle_beta   90.00
_cell.angle_gamma   90.00
#
_symmetry.space_group_name_H-M   'P 1'
#
loop_
_entity.id
_entity.type
_entity.pdbx_description
1 polymer ?
#
loop_
_entity_poly.entity_id
_entity_poly.type
_entity_poly.pdbx_seq_one_letter_code
_entity_poly.pdbx_strand_id
1 'polypeptide(L)'
;MEENRIEKLINIPNLQSLLVTSNFTNSDNIKIYNFLIGNEYYKSYEYTLIDNLFKYMVKINLWDAYIALRYFDYLYFGGWEYECLIIRSLLLNNKIELAGKFCLENNLTLNGLSYFKDDAIWHGIDYSNEPVPEFPFEWNLGYDSVNKRYYEKKDRMIDLAPIDGGCII
;
A
#
# COMPACT_ATOMS: atom_id res chain seq x y z
N MET A 1 -7.16 -17.47 -6.41
CA MET A 1 -7.52 -16.09 -6.01
C MET A 1 -6.43 -15.08 -6.41
N GLU A 2 -5.14 -15.45 -6.32
CA GLU A 2 -4.02 -14.70 -6.91
C GLU A 2 -4.08 -14.57 -8.43
N GLU A 3 -4.43 -15.64 -9.17
CA GLU A 3 -4.48 -15.62 -10.64
C GLU A 3 -5.37 -14.50 -11.21
N ASN A 4 -6.57 -14.30 -10.66
CA ASN A 4 -7.51 -13.27 -11.13
C ASN A 4 -6.99 -11.84 -10.86
N ARG A 5 -6.15 -11.66 -9.82
CA ARG A 5 -5.55 -10.36 -9.47
C ARG A 5 -4.35 -10.06 -10.36
N ILE A 6 -3.55 -11.08 -10.63
CA ILE A 6 -2.44 -11.03 -11.56
C ILE A 6 -2.93 -10.74 -12.99
N GLU A 7 -4.00 -11.40 -13.44
CA GLU A 7 -4.65 -11.13 -14.73
C GLU A 7 -5.10 -9.67 -14.84
N LYS A 8 -5.67 -9.12 -13.78
CA LYS A 8 -6.09 -7.71 -13.71
C LYS A 8 -4.92 -6.74 -13.88
N LEU A 9 -3.78 -7.03 -13.26
CA LEU A 9 -2.55 -6.23 -13.39
C LEU A 9 -1.89 -6.35 -14.76
N ILE A 10 -1.91 -7.55 -15.36
CA ILE A 10 -1.38 -7.80 -16.71
C ILE A 10 -2.17 -7.01 -17.76
N ASN A 11 -3.48 -6.85 -17.56
CA ASN A 11 -4.37 -6.14 -18.49
C ASN A 11 -4.35 -4.62 -18.31
N ILE A 12 -3.53 -4.08 -17.41
CA ILE A 12 -3.33 -2.64 -17.27
C ILE A 12 -2.52 -2.15 -18.49
N PRO A 13 -3.09 -1.31 -19.37
CA PRO A 13 -2.34 -0.75 -20.48
C PRO A 13 -1.19 0.11 -19.93
N ASN A 14 0.02 -0.01 -20.49
CA ASN A 14 1.14 0.89 -20.16
C ASN A 14 1.76 0.80 -18.75
N LEU A 15 1.68 -0.35 -18.06
CA LEU A 15 2.54 -0.62 -16.89
C LEU A 15 4.04 -0.43 -17.24
N GLN A 16 4.40 -0.78 -18.48
CA GLN A 16 5.74 -0.62 -19.08
C GLN A 16 6.22 0.83 -19.23
N SER A 17 5.36 1.78 -19.58
CA SER A 17 5.79 3.18 -19.80
C SER A 17 5.95 3.96 -18.49
N LEU A 18 5.35 3.45 -17.40
CA LEU A 18 5.47 3.99 -16.04
C LEU A 18 6.75 3.52 -15.32
N LEU A 19 7.43 2.48 -15.82
CA LEU A 19 8.72 1.96 -15.33
C LEU A 19 9.94 2.60 -16.05
N VAL A 20 9.68 3.68 -16.78
CA VAL A 20 10.60 4.64 -17.43
C VAL A 20 11.29 4.19 -18.72
N THR A 21 11.80 2.98 -18.89
CA THR A 21 12.38 2.55 -20.19
C THR A 21 12.37 1.03 -20.33
N SER A 22 12.07 0.54 -21.55
CA SER A 22 12.19 -0.86 -22.03
C SER A 22 10.95 -1.76 -21.86
N ASN A 23 10.47 -2.27 -23.00
CA ASN A 23 9.34 -3.19 -23.19
C ASN A 23 9.37 -4.44 -22.28
N PHE A 24 8.36 -4.63 -21.41
CA PHE A 24 8.21 -5.78 -20.50
C PHE A 24 7.09 -6.77 -20.88
N THR A 25 7.36 -8.06 -21.01
CA THR A 25 6.31 -9.05 -21.34
C THR A 25 5.27 -9.21 -20.22
N ASN A 26 4.12 -9.84 -20.50
CA ASN A 26 3.11 -10.18 -19.47
C ASN A 26 3.71 -10.97 -18.28
N SER A 27 4.77 -11.76 -18.52
CA SER A 27 5.49 -12.49 -17.47
C SER A 27 6.28 -11.59 -16.53
N ASP A 28 6.69 -10.41 -16.98
CA ASP A 28 7.48 -9.46 -16.22
C ASP A 28 6.59 -8.60 -15.31
N ASN A 29 5.35 -8.33 -15.72
CA ASN A 29 4.33 -7.69 -14.86
C ASN A 29 4.05 -8.51 -13.60
N ILE A 30 4.01 -9.85 -13.71
CA ILE A 30 3.83 -10.75 -12.56
C ILE A 30 5.02 -10.66 -11.61
N LYS A 31 6.25 -10.66 -12.16
CA LYS A 31 7.47 -10.55 -11.37
C LYS A 31 7.54 -9.20 -10.65
N ILE A 32 7.14 -8.11 -11.32
CA ILE A 32 7.10 -6.77 -10.73
C ILE A 32 6.07 -6.71 -9.62
N TYR A 33 4.86 -7.24 -9.83
CA TYR A 33 3.86 -7.31 -8.78
C TYR A 33 4.37 -8.11 -7.58
N ASN A 34 4.87 -9.33 -7.80
CA ASN A 34 5.41 -10.18 -6.75
C ASN A 34 6.60 -9.53 -6.03
N PHE A 35 7.46 -8.81 -6.75
CA PHE A 35 8.52 -8.00 -6.17
C PHE A 35 7.93 -6.91 -5.25
N LEU A 36 6.96 -6.14 -5.75
CA LEU A 36 6.32 -5.05 -5.01
C LEU A 36 5.55 -5.50 -3.76
N ILE A 37 4.96 -6.70 -3.76
CA ILE A 37 4.24 -7.23 -2.59
C ILE A 37 5.14 -8.05 -1.64
N GLY A 38 6.16 -8.73 -2.15
CA GLY A 38 6.93 -9.73 -1.40
C GLY A 38 8.31 -9.27 -0.91
N ASN A 39 8.77 -8.08 -1.29
CA ASN A 39 10.04 -7.56 -0.79
C ASN A 39 9.79 -6.75 0.50
N GLU A 40 10.48 -7.15 1.57
CA GLU A 40 10.39 -6.53 2.91
C GLU A 40 11.46 -5.44 3.12
N TYR A 41 12.47 -5.37 2.24
CA TYR A 41 13.59 -4.44 2.34
C TYR A 41 13.44 -3.28 1.35
N TYR A 42 12.72 -2.22 1.74
CA TYR A 42 12.54 -1.04 0.90
C TYR A 42 13.14 0.22 1.55
N LYS A 43 14.23 0.71 0.95
CA LYS A 43 14.85 2.00 1.25
C LYS A 43 14.87 2.87 -0.01
N SER A 44 13.95 3.83 -0.05
CA SER A 44 13.96 5.11 -0.78
C SER A 44 13.38 5.21 -2.22
N TYR A 45 13.83 4.47 -3.24
CA TYR A 45 13.45 4.80 -4.63
C TYR A 45 12.14 4.13 -5.10
N GLU A 46 11.85 2.93 -4.60
CA GLU A 46 10.74 2.10 -5.08
C GLU A 46 9.38 2.56 -4.52
N TYR A 47 9.38 3.41 -3.50
CA TYR A 47 8.16 3.91 -2.89
C TYR A 47 7.40 4.89 -3.78
N THR A 48 8.10 5.74 -4.53
CA THR A 48 7.48 6.59 -5.56
C THR A 48 6.83 5.75 -6.65
N LEU A 49 7.39 4.56 -6.95
CA LEU A 49 6.75 3.61 -7.88
C LEU A 49 5.47 3.03 -7.29
N ILE A 50 5.42 2.72 -6.00
CA ILE A 50 4.21 2.24 -5.32
C ILE A 50 3.12 3.32 -5.33
N ASP A 51 3.43 4.58 -4.97
CA ASP A 51 2.47 5.70 -5.04
C ASP A 51 1.91 5.89 -6.46
N ASN A 52 2.80 5.97 -7.45
CA ASN A 52 2.41 6.16 -8.84
C ASN A 52 1.57 5.00 -9.39
N LEU A 53 1.99 3.76 -9.12
CA LEU A 53 1.26 2.56 -9.52
C LEU A 53 -0.12 2.54 -8.87
N PHE A 54 -0.18 2.76 -7.56
CA PHE A 54 -1.44 2.71 -6.82
C PHE A 54 -2.42 3.80 -7.31
N LYS A 55 -1.96 5.05 -7.44
CA LYS A 55 -2.76 6.14 -8.02
C LYS A 55 -3.25 5.80 -9.43
N TYR A 56 -2.41 5.21 -10.25
CA TYR A 56 -2.82 4.80 -11.60
C TYR A 56 -3.90 3.71 -11.56
N MET A 57 -3.73 2.69 -10.72
CA MET A 57 -4.72 1.64 -10.50
C MET A 57 -6.06 2.20 -10.03
N VAL A 58 -6.04 3.18 -9.11
CA VAL A 58 -7.24 3.89 -8.67
C VAL A 58 -7.90 4.63 -9.83
N LYS A 59 -7.15 5.35 -10.68
CA LYS A 59 -7.69 6.06 -11.85
C LYS A 59 -8.42 5.15 -12.84
N ILE A 60 -7.97 3.91 -12.99
CA ILE A 60 -8.59 2.91 -13.89
C ILE A 60 -9.61 2.02 -13.17
N ASN A 61 -10.06 2.40 -11.96
CA ASN A 61 -11.00 1.65 -11.13
C ASN A 61 -10.56 0.20 -10.82
N LEU A 62 -9.25 -0.01 -10.66
CA LEU A 62 -8.66 -1.30 -10.38
C LEU A 62 -8.06 -1.36 -8.98
N TRP A 63 -8.92 -1.32 -7.97
CA TRP A 63 -8.46 -1.42 -6.59
C TRP A 63 -7.86 -2.80 -6.30
N ASP A 64 -6.58 -2.85 -5.95
CA ASP A 64 -5.93 -4.03 -5.41
C ASP A 64 -5.62 -3.83 -3.92
N ALA A 65 -6.17 -4.72 -3.09
CA ALA A 65 -6.12 -4.51 -1.67
C ALA A 65 -4.72 -4.67 -1.06
N TYR A 66 -3.85 -5.46 -1.67
CA TYR A 66 -2.52 -5.72 -1.13
C TYR A 66 -1.55 -4.63 -1.59
N ILE A 67 -1.71 -4.11 -2.81
CA ILE A 67 -1.01 -2.87 -3.20
C ILE A 67 -1.45 -1.70 -2.31
N ALA A 68 -2.73 -1.62 -1.93
CA ALA A 68 -3.18 -0.62 -0.97
C ALA A 68 -2.54 -0.78 0.42
N LEU A 69 -2.33 -2.01 0.90
CA LEU A 69 -1.57 -2.27 2.14
C LEU A 69 -0.12 -1.80 1.99
N ARG A 70 0.53 -2.10 0.86
CA ARG A 70 1.90 -1.65 0.57
C ARG A 70 2.01 -0.12 0.46
N TYR A 71 1.00 0.53 -0.10
CA TYR A 71 0.89 1.98 -0.15
C TYR A 71 0.74 2.58 1.25
N PHE A 72 -0.05 1.94 2.11
CA PHE A 72 -0.18 2.34 3.51
C PHE A 72 1.15 2.21 4.27
N ASP A 73 1.87 1.09 4.10
CA ASP A 73 3.20 0.90 4.67
C ASP A 73 4.20 1.98 4.19
N TYR A 74 4.05 2.43 2.94
CA TYR A 74 4.84 3.53 2.38
C TYR A 74 4.55 4.86 3.09
N LEU A 75 3.28 5.26 3.19
CA LEU A 75 2.89 6.49 3.89
C LEU A 75 3.48 6.51 5.30
N TYR A 76 3.36 5.37 5.98
CA TYR A 76 3.90 5.19 7.32
C TYR A 76 5.42 5.39 7.34
N PHE A 77 6.18 4.63 6.52
CA PHE A 77 7.64 4.68 6.53
C PHE A 77 8.19 6.07 6.20
N GLY A 78 7.47 6.81 5.36
CA GLY A 78 7.86 8.15 4.95
C GLY A 78 7.45 9.27 5.92
N GLY A 79 6.78 8.96 7.03
CA GLY A 79 6.35 9.96 8.01
C GLY A 79 5.16 10.80 7.56
N TRP A 80 4.24 10.21 6.79
CA TRP A 80 2.97 10.85 6.42
C TRP A 80 1.87 10.44 7.40
N GLU A 81 2.02 10.78 8.70
CA GLU A 81 1.17 10.25 9.76
C GLU A 81 -0.30 10.66 9.63
N TYR A 82 -0.58 11.88 9.18
CA TYR A 82 -1.96 12.35 9.01
C TYR A 82 -2.63 11.73 7.79
N GLU A 83 -1.90 11.51 6.71
CA GLU A 83 -2.36 10.74 5.56
C GLU A 83 -2.66 9.29 5.96
N CYS A 84 -1.81 8.70 6.81
CA CYS A 84 -2.07 7.39 7.41
C CYS A 84 -3.38 7.39 8.21
N LEU A 85 -3.65 8.39 9.06
CA LEU A 85 -4.89 8.45 9.85
C LEU A 85 -6.13 8.40 8.93
N ILE A 86 -6.11 9.22 7.89
CA ILE A 86 -7.22 9.33 6.93
C ILE A 86 -7.39 8.01 6.17
N ILE A 87 -6.32 7.50 5.56
CA ILE A 87 -6.39 6.25 4.79
C ILE A 87 -6.81 5.08 5.68
N ARG A 88 -6.20 4.91 6.85
CA ARG A 88 -6.55 3.82 7.78
C ARG A 88 -8.02 3.85 8.16
N SER A 89 -8.52 5.02 8.54
CA SER A 89 -9.93 5.19 8.89
C SER A 89 -10.86 4.85 7.72
N LEU A 90 -10.55 5.32 6.51
CA LEU A 90 -11.35 5.01 5.32
C LEU A 90 -11.34 3.51 5.00
N LEU A 91 -10.18 2.85 5.06
CA LEU A 91 -10.05 1.42 4.77
C LEU A 91 -10.78 0.55 5.79
N LEU A 92 -10.61 0.81 7.09
CA LEU A 92 -11.30 0.08 8.17
C LEU A 92 -12.83 0.23 8.10
N ASN A 93 -13.31 1.36 7.61
CA ASN A 93 -14.74 1.61 7.39
C ASN A 93 -15.22 1.16 6.01
N ASN A 94 -14.40 0.41 5.26
CA ASN A 94 -14.69 -0.08 3.91
C ASN A 94 -15.09 1.02 2.90
N LYS A 95 -14.58 2.23 3.08
CA LYS A 95 -14.82 3.41 2.22
C LYS A 95 -13.78 3.49 1.10
N ILE A 96 -13.73 2.44 0.27
CA ILE A 96 -12.69 2.26 -0.76
C ILE A 96 -12.65 3.39 -1.78
N GLU A 97 -13.81 3.85 -2.26
CA GLU A 97 -13.88 4.95 -3.22
C GLU A 97 -13.33 6.26 -2.65
N LEU A 98 -13.59 6.53 -1.38
CA LEU A 98 -13.06 7.71 -0.70
C LEU A 98 -11.55 7.58 -0.44
N ALA A 99 -11.06 6.39 -0.09
CA ALA A 99 -9.62 6.15 0.03
C ALA A 99 -8.92 6.38 -1.32
N GLY A 100 -9.49 5.89 -2.42
CA GLY A 100 -8.99 6.17 -3.76
C GLY A 100 -8.99 7.65 -4.09
N LYS A 101 -10.09 8.36 -3.80
CA LYS A 101 -10.19 9.81 -4.00
C LYS A 101 -9.11 10.56 -3.22
N PHE A 102 -8.88 10.21 -1.96
CA PHE A 102 -7.83 10.80 -1.14
C PHE A 102 -6.45 10.61 -1.80
N CYS A 103 -6.13 9.39 -2.23
CA CYS A 103 -4.87 9.11 -2.90
C CYS A 103 -4.69 9.94 -4.18
N LEU A 104 -5.74 10.18 -4.96
CA LEU A 104 -5.65 10.97 -6.18
C LEU A 104 -5.50 12.48 -5.94
N GLU A 105 -6.10 13.00 -4.88
CA GLU A 105 -6.05 14.43 -4.53
C GLU A 105 -4.71 14.83 -3.90
N ASN A 106 -4.01 13.90 -3.25
CA ASN A 106 -2.80 14.21 -2.49
C ASN A 106 -1.54 13.74 -3.22
N ASN A 107 -0.64 14.69 -3.50
CA ASN A 107 0.70 14.39 -3.98
C ASN A 107 1.65 14.34 -2.80
N LEU A 108 2.22 13.17 -2.51
CA LEU A 108 3.16 12.98 -1.40
C LEU A 108 4.52 13.59 -1.73
N THR A 109 4.91 13.54 -3.01
CA THR A 109 6.13 14.17 -3.50
C THR A 109 5.88 14.92 -4.80
N LEU A 110 6.52 16.08 -4.97
CA LEU A 110 6.53 16.84 -6.22
C LEU A 110 7.91 17.47 -6.41
N ASN A 111 8.54 17.22 -7.56
CA ASN A 111 9.89 17.70 -7.89
C ASN A 111 10.96 17.37 -6.83
N GLY A 112 10.85 16.19 -6.20
CA GLY A 112 11.78 15.74 -5.15
C GLY A 112 11.55 16.35 -3.76
N LEU A 113 10.51 17.18 -3.60
CA LEU A 113 10.09 17.71 -2.31
C LEU A 113 8.92 16.88 -1.76
N SER A 114 8.99 16.52 -0.48
CA SER A 114 7.90 15.88 0.24
C SER A 114 6.86 16.91 0.68
N TYR A 115 5.58 16.55 0.56
CA TYR A 115 4.44 17.35 0.99
C TYR A 115 3.68 16.54 2.04
N PHE A 116 3.69 17.05 3.27
CA PHE A 116 2.99 16.48 4.41
C PHE A 116 1.76 17.33 4.71
N LYS A 117 0.66 16.70 5.11
CA LYS A 117 -0.47 17.42 5.71
C LYS A 117 -0.07 17.95 7.08
N ASP A 118 -0.69 19.04 7.48
CA ASP A 118 -0.53 19.61 8.83
C ASP A 118 -1.55 19.02 9.84
N ASP A 119 -2.61 18.39 9.33
CA ASP A 119 -3.70 17.80 10.10
C ASP A 119 -4.32 16.58 9.40
N ALA A 120 -5.09 15.80 10.16
CA ALA A 120 -5.91 14.70 9.64
C ALA A 120 -7.32 15.16 9.24
N ILE A 121 -7.50 16.43 8.83
CA ILE A 121 -8.79 16.94 8.36
C ILE A 121 -8.83 16.79 6.83
N TRP A 122 -9.89 16.16 6.33
CA TRP A 122 -10.14 16.02 4.90
C TRP A 122 -11.62 16.10 4.56
N HIS A 123 -11.96 16.98 3.60
CA HIS A 123 -13.35 17.36 3.26
C HIS A 123 -14.21 17.69 4.49
N GLY A 124 -13.63 18.39 5.48
CA GLY A 124 -14.33 18.83 6.69
C GLY A 124 -14.60 17.75 7.74
N ILE A 125 -14.08 16.53 7.55
CA ILE A 125 -14.13 15.44 8.52
C ILE A 125 -12.78 15.35 9.21
N ASP A 126 -12.79 15.27 10.53
CA ASP A 126 -11.62 15.05 11.36
C ASP A 126 -11.39 13.53 11.54
N TYR A 127 -10.23 13.06 11.08
CA TYR A 127 -9.80 11.67 11.19
C TYR A 127 -8.81 11.42 12.34
N SER A 128 -8.54 12.44 13.19
CA SER A 128 -7.68 12.33 14.38
C SER A 128 -8.34 11.67 15.60
N ASN A 129 -9.44 10.94 15.37
CA ASN A 129 -10.17 10.23 16.42
C ASN A 129 -9.35 9.15 17.12
N GLU A 130 -8.23 8.74 16.50
CA GLU A 130 -7.22 7.89 17.11
C GLU A 130 -5.92 8.68 17.25
N PRO A 131 -5.25 8.63 18.42
CA PRO A 131 -3.94 9.26 18.58
C PRO A 131 -2.96 8.60 17.62
N VAL A 132 -2.01 9.35 17.07
CA VAL A 132 -0.87 8.80 16.33
C VAL A 132 -0.11 7.87 17.29
N PRO A 133 -0.20 6.53 17.11
CA PRO A 133 0.60 5.54 17.81
C PRO A 133 2.11 5.84 17.76
N GLU A 134 2.81 5.47 18.83
CA GLU A 134 4.23 5.71 19.02
C GLU A 134 5.08 4.76 18.16
N PHE A 135 4.54 3.59 17.81
CA PHE A 135 5.26 2.57 17.05
C PHE A 135 4.56 2.11 15.76
N PRO A 136 5.34 1.75 14.71
CA PRO A 136 4.82 1.31 13.41
C PRO A 136 3.80 0.20 13.44
N PHE A 137 4.09 -0.82 14.26
CA PHE A 137 3.31 -2.06 14.27
C PHE A 137 1.90 -1.86 14.87
N GLU A 138 1.65 -0.72 15.50
CA GLU A 138 0.38 -0.37 16.13
C GLU A 138 -0.66 0.12 15.09
N TRP A 139 -0.24 0.40 13.86
CA TRP A 139 -1.11 0.82 12.76
C TRP A 139 -1.50 -0.28 11.79
N ASN A 140 -0.99 -1.50 12.00
CA ASN A 140 -1.00 -2.51 10.96
C ASN A 140 -2.42 -2.82 10.46
N LEU A 141 -2.55 -2.82 9.14
CA LEU A 141 -3.76 -3.25 8.45
C LEU A 141 -3.56 -4.65 7.89
N GLY A 142 -4.59 -5.47 8.02
CA GLY A 142 -4.75 -6.69 7.25
C GLY A 142 -5.88 -6.56 6.25
N TYR A 143 -5.92 -7.46 5.27
CA TYR A 143 -7.04 -7.59 4.35
C TYR A 143 -7.56 -9.03 4.35
N ASP A 144 -8.86 -9.16 4.62
CA ASP A 144 -9.59 -10.41 4.55
C ASP A 144 -10.13 -10.57 3.13
N SER A 145 -9.50 -11.45 2.35
CA SER A 145 -9.85 -11.67 0.94
C SER A 145 -11.19 -12.38 0.75
N VAL A 146 -11.66 -13.12 1.77
CA VAL A 146 -12.94 -13.83 1.76
C VAL A 146 -14.08 -12.83 1.95
N ASN A 147 -13.98 -11.99 2.99
CA ASN A 147 -15.00 -11.00 3.32
C ASN A 147 -14.79 -9.65 2.60
N LYS A 148 -13.71 -9.52 1.82
CA LYS A 148 -13.31 -8.33 1.07
C LYS A 148 -13.28 -7.06 1.92
N ARG A 149 -12.66 -7.15 3.10
CA ARG A 149 -12.62 -6.05 4.07
C ARG A 149 -11.24 -5.90 4.71
N TYR A 150 -10.88 -4.66 5.02
CA TYR A 150 -9.73 -4.37 5.84
C TYR A 150 -10.05 -4.60 7.31
N TYR A 151 -9.04 -4.94 8.09
CA TYR A 151 -9.14 -5.08 9.53
C TYR A 151 -7.86 -4.61 10.20
N GLU A 152 -7.99 -4.20 11.45
CA GLU A 152 -6.85 -3.88 12.31
C GLU A 152 -6.14 -5.18 12.70
N LYS A 153 -4.85 -5.28 12.39
CA LYS A 153 -4.02 -6.42 12.76
C LYS A 153 -3.40 -6.14 14.13
N LYS A 154 -3.94 -6.80 15.17
CA LYS A 154 -3.58 -6.52 16.57
C LYS A 154 -2.28 -7.18 17.08
N ASP A 155 -1.53 -7.87 16.23
CA ASP A 155 -0.37 -8.66 16.70
C ASP A 155 0.99 -8.05 16.37
N ARG A 156 1.81 -7.93 17.43
CA ARG A 156 3.27 -8.06 17.37
C ARG A 156 3.60 -9.50 16.94
N MET A 157 4.02 -9.74 15.70
CA MET A 157 4.75 -10.97 15.37
C MET A 157 5.91 -10.68 14.43
N ILE A 158 7.10 -10.71 15.01
CA ILE A 158 8.24 -11.33 14.35
C ILE A 158 7.81 -12.78 14.13
N ASP A 159 7.64 -13.20 12.87
CA ASP A 159 7.54 -14.63 12.54
C ASP A 159 8.91 -15.28 12.78
N LEU A 160 9.26 -15.52 14.04
CA LEU A 160 10.17 -16.61 14.38
C LEU A 160 9.33 -17.87 14.41
N ALA A 161 9.07 -18.43 13.22
CA ALA A 161 8.71 -19.84 13.16
C ALA A 161 9.82 -20.63 13.87
N PRO A 162 9.50 -21.56 14.78
CA PRO A 162 10.51 -22.46 15.30
C PRO A 162 11.02 -23.28 14.11
N ILE A 163 12.33 -23.23 13.87
CA ILE A 163 13.01 -24.19 13.01
C ILE A 163 13.00 -25.51 13.78
N ASP A 164 11.86 -26.18 13.80
CA ASP A 164 11.76 -27.57 14.19
C ASP A 164 12.21 -28.40 12.97
N GLY A 165 13.47 -28.81 12.98
CA GLY A 165 13.96 -29.79 12.03
C GLY A 165 15.45 -29.73 11.70
N GLY A 166 16.31 -30.18 12.62
CA GLY A 166 17.38 -31.10 12.22
C GLY A 166 18.83 -30.60 12.25
N CYS A 167 19.60 -31.30 13.08
CA CYS A 167 21.06 -31.51 13.08
C CYS A 167 21.97 -30.36 13.49
N ILE A 168 22.32 -30.37 14.79
CA ILE A 168 23.68 -30.08 15.23
C ILE A 168 24.44 -31.42 15.18
N ILE A 169 25.51 -31.49 14.40
CA ILE A 169 26.63 -32.44 14.61
C ILE A 169 27.74 -31.64 15.28
#